data_AF-A0A1T3NUD2-F1
#
_entry.id   AF-A0A1T3NUD2-F1
#
_cell.length_a   1.000
_cell.length_b   1.000
_cell.length_c   1.000
_cell.angle_alpha   90.00
_cell.angle_beta   90.00
_cell.angle_gamma   90.00
#
_symmetry.space_group_name_H-M   'P 1'
#
loop_
_entity.id
_entity.type
_entity.pdbx_description
1 polymer ?
#
loop_
_entity_poly.entity_id
_entity_poly.type
_entity_poly.pdbx_seq_one_letter_code
_entity_poly.pdbx_strand_id
1 'polypeptide(L)'
;MPAAEPSPYDVLGITPAATPPEVHAAYERALAAATGAPDREACTTAYLHLRNTGRRLGADILEYAAPDPSTTAREAFAGVAEQRFLPRDAPPPPITTLVVLRRSTTAEDHREPPPTDTTFATPARFTATADVLPPVDIPR
;
A
#
# COMPACT_ATOMS: atom_id res chain seq x y z
N MET A 1 -21.61 -8.06 -14.16
CA MET A 1 -20.30 -7.76 -13.52
C MET A 1 -19.57 -9.08 -13.33
N PRO A 2 -18.28 -9.20 -13.70
CA PRO A 2 -17.51 -10.40 -13.37
C PRO A 2 -17.43 -10.55 -11.85
N ALA A 3 -17.56 -11.77 -11.35
CA ALA A 3 -17.40 -12.06 -9.92
C ALA A 3 -15.95 -11.77 -9.52
N ALA A 4 -15.75 -11.11 -8.39
CA ALA A 4 -14.41 -10.88 -7.85
C ALA A 4 -13.75 -12.24 -7.60
N GLU A 5 -12.49 -12.38 -8.01
CA GLU A 5 -11.72 -13.58 -7.71
C GLU A 5 -11.55 -13.72 -6.19
N PRO A 6 -11.74 -14.92 -5.61
CA PRO A 6 -11.66 -15.12 -4.18
C PRO A 6 -10.23 -14.89 -3.67
N SER A 7 -10.10 -14.20 -2.53
CA SER A 7 -8.82 -13.94 -1.90
C SER A 7 -8.16 -15.26 -1.46
N PRO A 8 -6.82 -15.40 -1.51
CA PRO A 8 -6.14 -16.59 -0.99
C PRO A 8 -6.43 -16.84 0.50
N TYR A 9 -6.80 -15.80 1.25
CA TYR A 9 -7.25 -15.89 2.63
C TYR A 9 -8.63 -16.55 2.76
N ASP A 10 -9.56 -16.21 1.87
CA ASP A 10 -10.91 -16.80 1.82
C ASP A 10 -10.85 -18.27 1.40
N VAL A 11 -10.01 -18.60 0.42
CA VAL A 11 -9.81 -19.97 -0.06
C VAL A 11 -9.34 -20.91 1.06
N LEU A 12 -8.49 -20.41 1.97
CA LEU A 12 -7.97 -21.19 3.10
C LEU A 12 -8.74 -20.96 4.40
N GLY A 13 -9.70 -20.02 4.43
CA GLY A 13 -10.49 -19.69 5.61
C GLY A 13 -9.65 -19.16 6.78
N ILE A 14 -8.64 -18.34 6.51
CA ILE A 14 -7.73 -17.80 7.53
C ILE A 14 -7.60 -16.29 7.44
N THR A 15 -7.27 -15.68 8.57
CA THR A 15 -6.97 -14.24 8.63
C THR A 15 -5.53 -13.95 8.20
N PRO A 16 -5.22 -12.73 7.74
CA PRO A 16 -3.85 -12.30 7.41
C PRO A 16 -2.89 -12.30 8.60
N ALA A 17 -3.42 -12.29 9.82
CA ALA A 17 -2.63 -12.45 11.05
C ALA A 17 -2.08 -13.89 11.24
N ALA A 18 -2.52 -14.86 10.42
CA ALA A 18 -2.15 -16.26 10.57
C ALA A 18 -0.64 -16.47 10.42
N THR A 19 -0.07 -17.16 11.39
CA THR A 19 1.34 -17.55 11.38
C THR A 19 1.62 -18.63 10.32
N PRO A 20 2.86 -18.80 9.84
CA PRO A 20 3.20 -19.86 8.90
C PRO A 20 2.71 -21.28 9.24
N PRO A 21 2.79 -21.76 10.51
CA PRO A 21 2.24 -23.08 10.85
C PRO A 21 0.70 -23.12 10.75
N GLU A 22 0.00 -22.04 11.08
CA GLU A 22 -1.46 -21.95 10.96
C GLU A 22 -1.90 -21.96 9.48
N VAL A 23 -1.14 -21.31 8.60
CA VAL A 23 -1.36 -21.35 7.14
C VAL A 23 -1.23 -22.78 6.63
N HIS A 24 -0.22 -23.53 7.06
CA HIS A 24 -0.04 -24.92 6.66
C HIS A 24 -1.16 -25.83 7.20
N ALA A 25 -1.54 -25.67 8.46
CA ALA A 25 -2.65 -26.42 9.06
C ALA A 25 -3.99 -26.12 8.37
N ALA A 26 -4.21 -24.88 7.94
CA ALA A 26 -5.39 -24.49 7.18
C ALA A 26 -5.41 -25.12 5.78
N TYR A 27 -4.26 -25.16 5.10
CA TYR A 27 -4.11 -25.84 3.82
C TYR A 27 -4.49 -27.33 3.91
N GLU A 28 -3.98 -28.06 4.90
CA GLU A 28 -4.32 -29.48 5.08
C GLU A 28 -5.82 -29.69 5.32
N ARG A 29 -6.46 -28.81 6.13
CA ARG A 29 -7.91 -28.85 6.36
C ARG A 29 -8.70 -28.55 5.09
N ALA A 30 -8.30 -27.53 4.33
CA ALA A 30 -8.97 -27.13 3.08
C ALA A 30 -8.82 -28.23 2.01
N LEU A 31 -7.65 -28.85 1.90
CA LEU A 31 -7.39 -29.95 0.97
C LEU A 31 -8.22 -31.20 1.31
N ALA A 32 -8.39 -31.50 2.60
CA ALA A 32 -9.25 -32.59 3.06
C ALA A 32 -10.75 -32.33 2.77
N ALA A 33 -11.18 -31.08 2.81
CA ALA A 33 -12.55 -30.68 2.50
C ALA A 33 -12.84 -30.52 1.00
N ALA A 34 -11.81 -30.44 0.15
CA ALA A 34 -11.95 -30.20 -1.27
C ALA A 34 -12.54 -31.40 -2.03
N THR A 35 -13.67 -31.16 -2.70
CA THR A 35 -14.49 -32.19 -3.36
C THR A 35 -14.00 -32.55 -4.76
N GLY A 36 -13.20 -31.69 -5.40
CA GLY A 36 -12.75 -31.88 -6.79
C GLY A 36 -11.33 -31.40 -7.06
N ALA A 37 -10.80 -31.78 -8.23
CA ALA A 37 -9.52 -31.29 -8.74
C ALA A 37 -9.39 -29.75 -8.76
N PRO A 38 -10.40 -28.96 -9.22
CA PRO A 38 -10.27 -27.50 -9.24
C PRO A 38 -10.19 -26.89 -7.83
N ASP A 39 -10.94 -27.41 -6.86
CA ASP A 39 -10.90 -26.93 -5.47
C ASP A 39 -9.54 -27.20 -4.82
N ARG A 40 -8.96 -28.38 -5.11
CA ARG A 40 -7.62 -28.74 -4.64
C ARG A 40 -6.54 -27.85 -5.25
N GLU A 41 -6.67 -27.54 -6.53
CA GLU A 41 -5.76 -26.63 -7.24
C GLU A 41 -5.86 -25.19 -6.72
N ALA A 42 -7.07 -24.74 -6.37
CA ALA A 42 -7.26 -23.45 -5.71
C ALA A 42 -6.57 -23.43 -4.32
N CYS A 43 -6.72 -24.49 -3.52
CA CYS A 43 -6.08 -24.60 -2.20
C CYS A 43 -4.56 -24.61 -2.30
N THR A 44 -3.98 -25.37 -3.24
CA THR A 44 -2.52 -25.39 -3.44
C THR A 44 -1.99 -24.05 -3.92
N THR A 45 -2.70 -23.39 -4.84
CA THR A 45 -2.32 -22.08 -5.35
C THR A 45 -2.35 -21.03 -4.24
N ALA A 46 -3.40 -20.99 -3.43
CA ALA A 46 -3.52 -20.09 -2.28
C ALA A 46 -2.38 -20.34 -1.26
N TYR A 47 -2.08 -21.60 -0.94
CA TYR A 47 -0.99 -21.95 -0.03
C TYR A 47 0.39 -21.50 -0.54
N LEU A 48 0.68 -21.70 -1.83
CA LEU A 48 1.93 -21.26 -2.45
C LEU A 48 2.06 -19.73 -2.44
N HIS A 49 0.95 -19.01 -2.60
CA HIS A 49 0.93 -17.56 -2.49
C HIS A 49 1.22 -17.08 -1.06
N LEU A 50 0.57 -17.64 -0.05
CA LEU A 50 0.73 -17.19 1.34
C LEU A 50 2.04 -17.64 2.01
N ARG A 51 2.65 -18.73 1.52
CA ARG A 51 3.96 -19.19 2.03
C ARG A 51 5.12 -18.29 1.60
N ASN A 52 5.00 -17.60 0.46
CA ASN A 52 6.05 -16.70 -0.02
C ASN A 52 5.82 -15.30 0.56
N THR A 53 6.76 -14.79 1.36
CA THR A 53 6.63 -13.51 2.08
C THR A 53 6.35 -12.32 1.16
N GLY A 54 6.96 -12.29 -0.03
CA GLY A 54 6.74 -11.21 -1.01
C GLY A 54 5.36 -11.29 -1.67
N ARG A 55 4.88 -12.50 -1.98
CA ARG A 55 3.52 -12.69 -2.53
C ARG A 55 2.43 -12.48 -1.49
N ARG A 56 2.70 -12.85 -0.24
CA ARG A 56 1.82 -12.60 0.90
C ARG A 56 1.67 -11.10 1.16
N LEU A 57 2.76 -10.34 1.16
CA LEU A 57 2.70 -8.88 1.24
C LEU A 57 1.87 -8.28 0.10
N GLY A 58 2.00 -8.80 -1.12
CA GLY A 58 1.14 -8.38 -2.24
C GLY A 58 -0.35 -8.66 -2.00
N ALA A 59 -0.68 -9.82 -1.43
CA ALA A 59 -2.06 -10.16 -1.05
C ALA A 59 -2.57 -9.27 0.09
N ASP A 60 -1.74 -8.97 1.09
CA ASP A 60 -2.07 -8.07 2.20
C ASP A 60 -2.37 -6.64 1.71
N ILE A 61 -1.58 -6.17 0.74
CA ILE A 61 -1.81 -4.87 0.09
C ILE A 61 -3.13 -4.91 -0.71
N LEU A 62 -3.43 -5.96 -1.46
CA LEU A 62 -4.68 -5.99 -2.24
C LEU A 62 -5.93 -6.10 -1.36
N GLU A 63 -5.86 -6.84 -0.25
CA GLU A 63 -6.97 -7.08 0.67
C GLU A 63 -7.21 -5.87 1.60
N TYR A 64 -6.15 -5.20 2.06
CA TYR A 64 -6.22 -4.16 3.10
C TYR A 64 -5.52 -2.84 2.75
N ALA A 65 -5.01 -2.66 1.53
CA ALA A 65 -4.79 -1.28 1.09
C ALA A 65 -6.15 -0.59 1.23
N ALA A 66 -6.20 0.37 2.15
CA ALA A 66 -7.27 1.35 2.16
C ALA A 66 -7.48 1.75 0.71
N PRO A 67 -8.72 1.72 0.19
CA PRO A 67 -8.99 2.00 -1.21
C PRO A 67 -8.20 3.24 -1.57
N ASP A 68 -7.22 3.04 -2.44
CA ASP A 68 -6.24 4.05 -2.80
C ASP A 68 -7.02 5.33 -3.11
N PRO A 69 -6.60 6.52 -2.61
CA PRO A 69 -7.29 7.77 -2.86
C PRO A 69 -7.43 8.11 -4.35
N SER A 70 -6.95 7.27 -5.27
CA SER A 70 -7.34 7.28 -6.69
C SER A 70 -8.84 7.00 -6.91
N THR A 71 -9.49 6.19 -6.07
CA THR A 71 -10.97 6.07 -6.04
C THR A 71 -11.59 7.37 -5.55
N THR A 72 -10.98 8.00 -4.54
CA THR A 72 -11.36 9.33 -4.04
C THR A 72 -11.09 10.43 -5.06
N ALA A 73 -10.07 10.33 -5.91
CA ALA A 73 -9.79 11.31 -6.95
C ALA A 73 -10.87 11.24 -8.02
N ARG A 74 -11.23 10.03 -8.48
CA ARG A 74 -12.30 9.86 -9.47
C ARG A 74 -13.65 10.32 -8.94
N GLU A 75 -13.96 10.06 -7.66
CA GLU A 75 -15.16 10.58 -6.99
C GLU A 75 -15.09 12.09 -6.70
N ALA A 76 -13.93 12.61 -6.28
CA ALA A 76 -13.71 14.03 -6.02
C ALA A 76 -13.79 14.87 -7.31
N PHE A 77 -13.40 14.30 -8.45
CA PHE A 77 -13.50 14.92 -9.76
C PHE A 77 -14.77 14.52 -10.53
N ALA A 78 -15.63 13.66 -9.98
CA ALA A 78 -16.86 13.21 -10.65
C ALA A 78 -17.83 14.36 -10.94
N GLY A 79 -17.80 15.45 -10.15
CA GLY A 79 -18.56 16.67 -10.39
C GLY A 79 -17.78 17.78 -11.13
N VAL A 80 -16.50 17.56 -11.44
CA VAL A 80 -15.62 18.58 -12.05
C VAL A 80 -15.54 18.43 -13.57
N ALA A 81 -15.95 17.26 -14.10
CA ALA A 81 -15.84 16.95 -15.51
C ALA A 81 -17.12 17.21 -16.31
N GLU A 82 -17.47 18.48 -16.54
CA GLU A 82 -18.18 18.88 -17.77
C GLU A 82 -17.62 20.16 -18.40
N GLN A 83 -16.90 20.99 -17.64
CA GLN A 83 -16.19 22.12 -18.23
C GLN A 83 -14.82 21.68 -18.71
N ARG A 84 -14.68 21.59 -20.03
CA ARG A 84 -13.40 21.41 -20.69
C ARG A 84 -12.47 22.53 -20.22
N PHE A 85 -11.53 22.21 -19.31
CA PHE A 85 -10.63 23.20 -18.69
C PHE A 85 -9.92 24.08 -19.72
N LEU A 86 -9.66 23.53 -20.91
CA LEU A 86 -9.21 24.29 -22.08
C LEU A 86 -9.88 23.72 -23.35
N PRO A 87 -10.46 24.56 -24.22
CA PRO A 87 -10.84 24.15 -25.57
C PRO A 87 -9.62 23.57 -26.30
N ARG A 88 -9.80 22.47 -27.03
CA ARG A 88 -8.72 21.82 -27.81
C ARG A 88 -8.02 22.79 -28.79
N ASP A 89 -8.74 23.81 -29.23
CA ASP A 89 -8.30 24.80 -30.21
C ASP A 89 -8.05 26.19 -29.59
N ALA A 90 -7.94 26.28 -28.26
CA ALA A 90 -7.61 27.54 -27.62
C ALA A 90 -6.15 27.93 -27.95
N PRO A 91 -5.89 29.18 -28.38
CA PRO A 91 -4.52 29.66 -28.52
C PRO A 91 -3.82 29.59 -27.16
N PRO A 92 -2.50 29.29 -27.13
CA PRO A 92 -1.76 29.26 -25.87
C PRO A 92 -1.90 30.60 -25.15
N PRO A 93 -2.12 30.61 -23.82
CA PRO A 93 -2.20 31.86 -23.08
C PRO A 93 -0.87 32.63 -23.21
N PRO A 94 -0.92 33.97 -23.28
CA PRO A 94 0.28 34.77 -23.39
C PRO A 94 1.19 34.52 -22.16
N ILE A 95 2.50 34.41 -22.39
CA ILE A 95 3.50 34.08 -21.35
C ILE A 95 3.40 35.00 -20.13
N THR A 96 2.94 36.23 -20.32
CA THR A 96 2.71 37.23 -19.26
C THR A 96 1.60 36.87 -18.27
N THR A 97 0.70 35.94 -18.63
CA THR A 97 -0.40 35.45 -17.77
C THR A 97 -0.07 34.15 -17.04
N LEU A 98 1.09 33.54 -17.33
CA LEU A 98 1.52 32.31 -16.67
C LEU A 98 2.12 32.62 -15.30
N VAL A 99 1.66 31.90 -14.27
CA VAL A 99 2.31 31.92 -12.96
C VAL A 99 3.69 31.28 -13.09
N VAL A 100 4.75 32.08 -12.91
CA VAL A 100 6.13 31.59 -12.96
C VAL A 100 6.49 31.00 -11.62
N LEU A 101 6.41 29.66 -11.51
CA LEU A 101 6.91 28.92 -10.36
C LEU A 101 8.44 28.94 -10.38
N ARG A 102 9.06 29.86 -9.63
CA ARG A 102 10.51 29.87 -9.45
C ARG A 102 10.87 28.90 -8.32
N ARG A 103 11.90 28.08 -8.54
CA ARG A 103 12.39 27.11 -7.54
C ARG A 103 12.67 27.74 -6.17
N SER A 104 13.08 29.01 -6.14
CA SER A 104 13.35 29.75 -4.91
C SER A 104 12.10 30.10 -4.09
N THR A 105 10.93 30.21 -4.74
CA THR A 105 9.65 30.55 -4.07
C THR A 105 8.88 29.32 -3.60
N THR A 106 9.08 28.14 -4.21
CA THR A 106 8.37 26.90 -3.84
C THR A 106 9.07 26.09 -2.75
N ALA A 107 10.33 26.42 -2.43
CA ALA A 107 11.10 25.67 -1.45
C ALA A 107 10.59 25.88 -0.01
N GLU A 108 9.88 26.98 0.28
CA GLU A 108 9.35 27.26 1.62
C GLU A 108 8.15 26.38 1.97
N ASP A 109 7.28 26.09 1.00
CA ASP A 109 6.09 25.23 1.17
C ASP A 109 6.44 23.75 1.39
N HIS A 110 7.66 23.35 1.01
CA HIS A 110 8.18 21.99 1.17
C HIS A 110 9.23 21.87 2.27
N ARG A 111 9.41 22.90 3.12
CA ARG A 111 10.25 22.76 4.30
C ARG A 111 9.60 21.77 5.26
N GLU A 112 10.41 20.85 5.77
CA GLU A 112 10.01 19.96 6.85
C GLU A 112 9.50 20.82 8.02
N PRO A 113 8.29 20.57 8.55
CA PRO A 113 7.79 21.33 9.67
C PRO A 113 8.76 21.20 10.85
N PRO A 114 8.92 22.27 11.67
CA PRO A 114 9.80 22.20 12.82
C PRO A 114 9.38 21.02 13.72
N PRO A 115 10.36 20.32 14.34
CA PRO A 115 10.05 19.21 15.21
C PRO A 115 9.08 19.69 16.29
N THR A 116 7.90 19.07 16.32
CA THR A 116 6.93 19.32 17.39
C THR A 116 7.43 18.58 18.62
N ASP A 117 7.51 19.28 19.75
CA ASP A 117 7.76 18.64 21.05
C ASP A 117 6.70 17.55 21.22
N THR A 118 7.12 16.29 21.12
CA THR A 118 6.20 15.16 21.16
C THR A 118 5.57 15.08 22.54
N THR A 119 4.26 15.29 22.63
CA THR A 119 3.47 15.12 23.86
C THR A 119 3.54 13.69 24.42
N PHE A 120 4.01 12.73 23.61
CA PHE A 120 4.28 11.37 24.05
C PHE A 120 5.70 11.26 24.60
N ALA A 121 5.81 11.15 25.93
CA ALA A 121 7.05 10.78 26.58
C ALA A 121 7.40 9.34 26.17
N THR A 122 8.37 9.18 25.27
CA THR A 122 8.89 7.87 24.89
C THR A 122 9.54 7.24 26.12
N PRO A 123 9.08 6.07 26.60
CA PRO A 123 9.72 5.41 27.74
C PRO A 123 11.19 5.13 27.43
N ALA A 124 12.10 5.37 28.38
CA ALA A 124 13.55 5.26 28.18
C ALA A 124 14.05 3.93 27.57
N ARG A 125 13.27 2.85 27.74
CA ARG A 125 13.54 1.53 27.15
C ARG A 125 13.40 1.45 25.63
N PHE A 126 12.80 2.46 25.00
CA PHE A 126 12.60 2.57 23.55
C PHE A 126 13.36 3.75 22.94
N THR A 127 14.20 4.43 23.72
CA THR A 127 15.09 5.48 23.19
C THR A 127 16.09 4.81 22.26
N ALA A 128 16.06 5.15 20.97
CA ALA A 128 17.01 4.62 20.01
C ALA A 128 18.41 5.17 20.33
N THR A 129 19.25 4.37 20.99
CA THR A 129 20.67 4.67 21.18
C THR A 129 21.49 3.96 20.10
N ALA A 130 22.59 4.58 19.68
CA ALA A 130 23.50 4.04 18.68
C ALA A 130 24.20 2.75 19.14
N ASP A 131 24.01 2.34 20.39
CA ASP A 131 24.58 1.12 20.99
C ASP A 131 24.06 -0.19 20.36
N VAL A 132 22.92 -0.13 19.65
CA VAL A 132 22.32 -1.30 18.97
C VAL A 132 22.87 -1.49 17.55
N LEU A 133 23.58 -0.49 17.01
CA LEU A 133 24.17 -0.59 15.68
C LEU A 133 25.55 -1.25 15.77
N PRO A 134 25.85 -2.26 14.92
CA PRO A 134 27.19 -2.81 14.85
C PRO A 134 28.19 -1.71 14.48
N PRO A 135 29.42 -1.71 15.04
CA PRO A 135 30.40 -0.68 14.77
C PRO A 135 30.71 -0.63 13.28
N VAL A 136 30.48 0.54 12.68
CA VAL A 136 30.84 0.81 11.29
C VAL A 136 32.24 1.41 11.30
N ASP A 137 33.24 0.65 10.83
CA ASP A 137 34.57 1.19 10.58
C ASP A 137 34.49 2.15 9.39
N ILE A 138 34.67 3.44 9.67
CA ILE A 138 34.78 4.47 8.64
C ILE A 138 36.24 4.53 8.21
N PRO A 139 36.60 4.15 6.98
CA PRO A 139 37.98 4.29 6.50
C PRO A 139 38.36 5.77 6.43
N ARG A 140 39.57 6.09 6.91
CA ARG A 140 40.19 7.43 6.78
C ARG A 140 40.64 7.71 5.36
#